data_AF-A0AAW6GXE1-F1
#
_entry.id   AF-A0AAW6GXE1-F1
#
_cell.length_a   1.000
_cell.length_b   1.000
_cell.length_c   1.000
_cell.angle_alpha   90.00
_cell.angle_beta   90.00
_cell.angle_gamma   90.00
#
_symmetry.space_group_name_H-M   'P 1'
#
loop_
_entity.id
_entity.type
_entity.pdbx_description
1 polymer ?
#
loop_
_entity_poly.entity_id
_entity_poly.type
_entity_poly.pdbx_seq_one_letter_code
_entity_poly.pdbx_strand_id
1 'polypeptide(L)'
;MEEFKTTPYIRLLSQGDATSEELEEALGDFTHRIYEFCMKEKNVTFIYFSLHHLRTLLIHIEDRRTETGGKLSANGGIAFVDAAIEWAKGGTQGNAEGTEEEEGEETLPPIVWTGKVIHLMEFIYGSDTLKNFNDGKVTIKEVAAHFGKMLGIEIKDPSGCYVNMRERVQESRTTYIDSMRDALLERMDKDDEKLYRRKK
;
A
#
# COMPACT_ATOMS: atom_id res chain seq x y z
N MET A 1 13.51 -7.77 -14.70
CA MET A 1 13.30 -7.62 -16.17
C MET A 1 14.18 -8.54 -17.02
N GLU A 2 15.47 -8.74 -16.70
CA GLU A 2 16.31 -9.74 -17.42
C GLU A 2 15.83 -11.19 -17.24
N GLU A 3 15.18 -11.47 -16.11
CA GLU A 3 14.71 -12.80 -15.71
C GLU A 3 13.77 -13.47 -16.73
N PHE A 4 12.95 -12.68 -17.44
CA PHE A 4 12.00 -13.23 -18.40
C PHE A 4 12.57 -13.39 -19.81
N LYS A 5 13.58 -12.57 -20.19
CA LYS A 5 14.21 -12.61 -21.52
C LYS A 5 14.97 -13.91 -21.77
N THR A 6 15.37 -14.58 -20.70
CA THR A 6 16.14 -15.83 -20.73
C THR A 6 15.25 -17.07 -20.55
N THR A 7 13.93 -16.89 -20.49
CA THR A 7 13.01 -18.01 -20.32
C THR A 7 13.08 -18.98 -21.50
N PRO A 8 12.88 -20.29 -21.25
CA PRO A 8 12.85 -21.30 -22.30
C PRO A 8 11.90 -20.93 -23.44
N TYR A 9 10.73 -20.38 -23.12
CA TYR A 9 9.73 -19.95 -24.10
C TYR A 9 10.27 -18.90 -25.09
N ILE A 10 10.85 -17.80 -24.60
CA ILE A 10 11.39 -16.75 -25.47
C ILE A 10 12.59 -17.28 -26.29
N ARG A 11 13.39 -18.17 -25.70
CA ARG A 11 14.53 -18.79 -26.39
C ARG A 11 14.07 -19.69 -27.54
N LEU A 12 13.10 -20.57 -27.31
CA LEU A 12 12.57 -21.46 -28.35
C LEU A 12 11.94 -20.67 -29.49
N LEU A 13 11.15 -19.64 -29.18
CA LEU A 13 10.58 -18.74 -30.19
C LEU A 13 11.66 -18.05 -31.04
N SER A 14 12.79 -17.68 -30.43
CA SER A 14 13.90 -17.04 -31.13
C SER A 14 14.71 -18.01 -32.00
N GLN A 15 14.80 -19.28 -31.61
CA GLN A 15 15.53 -20.34 -32.32
C GLN A 15 14.70 -20.92 -33.48
N GLY A 16 13.37 -20.94 -33.36
CA GLY A 16 12.45 -21.30 -34.44
C GLY A 16 12.34 -22.80 -34.73
N ASP A 17 12.96 -23.66 -33.92
CA ASP A 17 12.93 -25.12 -34.04
C ASP A 17 12.62 -25.75 -32.67
N ALA A 18 11.37 -26.19 -32.52
CA ALA A 18 10.85 -26.87 -31.34
C ALA A 18 9.62 -27.69 -31.74
N THR A 19 9.36 -28.77 -31.02
CA THR A 19 8.10 -29.51 -31.13
C THR A 19 6.94 -28.73 -30.50
N SER A 20 5.70 -29.09 -30.84
CA SER A 20 4.51 -28.48 -30.21
C SER A 20 4.50 -28.71 -28.70
N GLU A 21 4.88 -29.91 -28.26
CA GLU A 21 4.93 -30.29 -26.85
C GLU A 21 5.97 -29.46 -26.07
N GLU A 22 7.17 -29.28 -26.63
CA GLU A 22 8.21 -28.45 -26.01
C GLU A 22 7.81 -26.97 -25.90
N LEU A 23 7.11 -26.46 -26.92
CA LEU A 23 6.61 -25.08 -26.91
C LEU A 23 5.50 -24.89 -25.87
N GLU A 24 4.58 -25.85 -25.76
CA GLU A 24 3.49 -25.84 -24.78
C GLU A 24 4.00 -25.92 -23.35
N GLU A 25 4.96 -26.81 -23.07
CA GLU A 25 5.61 -26.91 -21.75
C GLU A 25 6.31 -25.59 -21.39
N ALA A 26 7.07 -25.02 -22.32
CA ALA A 26 7.75 -23.76 -22.12
C ALA A 26 6.77 -22.59 -21.90
N LEU A 27 5.64 -22.57 -22.60
CA LEU A 27 4.57 -21.60 -22.40
C LEU A 27 3.95 -21.75 -21.00
N GLY A 28 3.74 -22.98 -20.53
CA GLY A 28 3.27 -23.26 -19.17
C GLY A 28 4.18 -22.68 -18.10
N ASP A 29 5.49 -22.97 -18.16
CA ASP A 29 6.49 -22.41 -17.24
C ASP A 29 6.53 -20.87 -17.32
N PHE A 30 6.49 -20.31 -18.53
CA PHE A 30 6.51 -18.86 -18.76
C PHE A 30 5.32 -18.15 -18.09
N THR A 31 4.10 -18.67 -18.30
CA THR A 31 2.88 -18.10 -17.72
C THR A 31 2.86 -18.22 -16.21
N HIS A 32 3.30 -19.35 -15.65
CA HIS A 32 3.41 -19.54 -14.21
C HIS A 32 4.40 -18.56 -13.57
N ARG A 33 5.57 -18.32 -14.18
CA ARG A 33 6.53 -17.33 -13.68
C ARG A 33 5.98 -15.91 -13.68
N ILE A 34 5.22 -15.55 -14.72
CA ILE A 34 4.57 -14.23 -14.77
C ILE A 34 3.52 -14.13 -13.67
N TYR A 35 2.71 -15.18 -13.46
CA TYR A 35 1.75 -15.24 -12.37
C TYR A 35 2.44 -15.03 -11.01
N GLU A 36 3.47 -15.82 -10.70
CA GLU A 36 4.24 -15.72 -9.45
C GLU A 36 4.83 -14.31 -9.26
N PHE A 37 5.36 -13.71 -10.33
CA PHE A 37 5.85 -12.34 -10.30
C PHE A 37 4.75 -11.32 -9.96
N CYS A 38 3.61 -11.39 -10.64
CA CYS A 38 2.47 -10.50 -10.39
C CYS A 38 1.88 -10.67 -8.99
N MET A 39 1.93 -11.87 -8.41
CA MET A 39 1.39 -12.14 -7.07
C MET A 39 2.37 -11.76 -5.95
N LYS A 40 3.70 -11.88 -6.17
CA LYS A 40 4.71 -11.57 -5.16
C LYS A 40 5.09 -10.09 -5.11
N GLU A 41 5.06 -9.40 -6.25
CA GLU A 41 5.43 -8.00 -6.34
C GLU A 41 4.28 -7.10 -5.89
N LYS A 42 4.55 -6.15 -4.98
CA LYS A 42 3.55 -5.21 -4.46
C LYS A 42 3.48 -3.93 -5.28
N ASN A 43 4.55 -3.59 -6.00
CA ASN A 43 4.62 -2.37 -6.79
C ASN A 43 3.87 -2.52 -8.13
N VAL A 44 2.59 -2.12 -8.14
CA VAL A 44 1.71 -2.18 -9.32
C VAL A 44 2.29 -1.44 -10.53
N THR A 45 2.95 -0.30 -10.31
CA THR A 45 3.61 0.45 -11.40
C THR A 45 4.75 -0.35 -12.01
N PHE A 46 5.56 -1.02 -11.18
CA PHE A 46 6.65 -1.87 -11.64
C PHE A 46 6.14 -3.12 -12.39
N ILE A 47 5.06 -3.75 -11.89
CA ILE A 47 4.39 -4.88 -12.57
C ILE A 47 3.91 -4.43 -13.95
N TYR A 48 3.17 -3.32 -14.01
CA TYR A 48 2.62 -2.77 -15.25
C TYR A 48 3.70 -2.54 -16.31
N PHE A 49 4.78 -1.84 -15.98
CA PHE A 49 5.86 -1.58 -16.93
C PHE A 49 6.64 -2.85 -17.32
N SER A 50 6.80 -3.80 -16.38
CA SER A 50 7.46 -5.07 -16.66
C SER A 50 6.65 -5.92 -17.63
N LEU A 51 5.34 -6.03 -17.44
CA LEU A 51 4.45 -6.75 -18.35
C LEU A 51 4.38 -6.07 -19.73
N HIS A 52 4.29 -4.74 -19.78
CA HIS A 52 4.33 -4.01 -21.04
C HIS A 52 5.64 -4.23 -21.81
N HIS A 53 6.78 -4.28 -21.11
CA HIS A 53 8.04 -4.61 -21.73
C HIS A 53 8.03 -6.02 -22.36
N LEU A 54 7.49 -7.01 -21.65
CA LEU A 54 7.36 -8.38 -22.16
C LEU A 54 6.44 -8.48 -23.37
N ARG A 55 5.30 -7.79 -23.30
CA ARG A 55 4.36 -7.70 -24.42
C ARG A 55 5.04 -7.18 -25.68
N THR A 56 5.78 -6.07 -25.57
CA THR A 56 6.51 -5.49 -26.71
C THR A 56 7.54 -6.47 -27.29
N LEU A 57 8.25 -7.20 -26.44
CA LEU A 57 9.21 -8.22 -26.89
C LEU A 57 8.53 -9.35 -27.65
N LEU A 58 7.41 -9.88 -27.15
CA LEU A 58 6.69 -10.98 -27.78
C LEU A 58 6.06 -10.59 -29.12
N ILE A 59 5.50 -9.37 -29.21
CA ILE A 59 4.99 -8.81 -30.48
C ILE A 59 6.11 -8.74 -31.52
N HIS A 60 7.28 -8.23 -31.13
CA HIS A 60 8.41 -8.15 -32.05
C HIS A 60 8.84 -9.53 -32.58
N ILE A 61 8.79 -10.56 -31.73
CA ILE A 61 9.11 -11.93 -32.14
C ILE A 61 8.06 -12.47 -33.12
N GLU A 62 6.77 -12.22 -32.86
CA GLU A 62 5.67 -12.64 -33.74
C GLU A 62 5.73 -11.93 -35.10
N ASP A 63 6.03 -10.63 -35.13
CA ASP A 63 6.19 -9.88 -36.38
C ASP A 63 7.32 -10.49 -37.23
N ARG A 64 8.49 -10.74 -36.62
CA ARG A 64 9.62 -11.40 -37.29
C ARG A 64 9.27 -12.80 -37.80
N ARG A 65 8.46 -13.55 -37.06
CA ARG A 65 7.96 -14.86 -37.50
C ARG A 65 7.09 -14.74 -38.74
N THR A 66 6.18 -13.76 -38.80
CA THR A 66 5.32 -13.55 -39.98
C THR A 66 6.12 -13.17 -41.22
N GLU A 67 7.18 -12.38 -41.09
CA GLU A 67 8.08 -12.00 -42.18
C GLU A 67 8.91 -13.18 -42.71
N THR A 68 9.36 -14.06 -41.81
CA THR A 68 10.28 -15.17 -42.14
C THR A 68 9.58 -16.51 -42.41
N GLY A 69 8.26 -16.58 -42.22
CA GLY A 69 7.51 -17.84 -42.32
C GLY A 69 7.82 -18.83 -41.19
N GLY A 70 8.21 -18.33 -40.01
CA GLY A 70 8.56 -19.15 -38.86
C GLY A 70 7.39 -20.00 -38.34
N LYS A 71 7.71 -21.19 -37.81
CA LYS A 71 6.72 -22.20 -37.38
C LYS A 71 6.14 -21.95 -35.98
N LEU A 72 6.91 -21.39 -35.06
CA LEU A 72 6.53 -21.22 -33.65
C LEU A 72 5.93 -19.84 -33.42
N SER A 73 4.71 -19.77 -32.86
CA SER A 73 4.01 -18.50 -32.61
C SER A 73 4.11 -18.04 -31.16
N ALA A 74 4.29 -16.74 -30.97
CA ALA A 74 4.32 -16.12 -29.65
C ALA A 74 2.92 -15.77 -29.11
N ASN A 75 1.85 -15.97 -29.90
CA ASN A 75 0.49 -15.51 -29.61
C ASN A 75 -0.06 -15.99 -28.26
N GLY A 76 0.25 -17.22 -27.83
CA GLY A 76 -0.17 -17.73 -26.52
C GLY A 76 0.39 -16.88 -25.37
N GLY A 77 1.68 -16.56 -25.43
CA GLY A 77 2.34 -15.67 -24.47
C GLY A 77 1.81 -14.24 -24.53
N ILE A 78 1.55 -13.71 -25.74
CA ILE A 78 0.97 -12.36 -25.91
C ILE A 78 -0.40 -12.28 -25.23
N ALA A 79 -1.28 -13.24 -25.50
CA ALA A 79 -2.62 -13.29 -24.92
C ALA A 79 -2.60 -13.35 -23.39
N PHE A 80 -1.69 -14.14 -22.82
CA PHE A 80 -1.55 -14.22 -21.36
C PHE A 80 -1.02 -12.90 -20.76
N VAL A 81 0.00 -12.30 -21.36
CA VAL A 81 0.55 -11.02 -20.88
C VAL A 81 -0.50 -9.90 -21.01
N ASP A 82 -1.30 -9.90 -22.07
CA ASP A 82 -2.41 -8.96 -22.22
C ASP A 82 -3.45 -9.14 -21.10
N ALA A 83 -3.82 -10.37 -20.77
CA ALA A 83 -4.71 -10.65 -19.64
C ALA A 83 -4.11 -10.19 -18.30
N ALA A 84 -2.81 -10.41 -18.08
CA ALA A 84 -2.11 -9.96 -16.88
C ALA A 84 -2.03 -8.42 -16.79
N ILE A 85 -1.84 -7.73 -17.91
CA ILE A 85 -1.86 -6.25 -17.98
C ILE A 85 -3.27 -5.74 -17.65
N GLU A 86 -4.31 -6.33 -18.23
CA GLU A 86 -5.70 -5.94 -17.93
C GLU A 86 -6.04 -6.19 -16.46
N TRP A 87 -5.57 -7.30 -15.87
CA TRP A 87 -5.69 -7.53 -14.44
C TRP A 87 -4.97 -6.45 -13.61
N ALA A 88 -3.74 -6.09 -13.99
CA ALA A 88 -2.97 -5.04 -13.32
C ALA A 88 -3.61 -3.64 -13.45
N LYS A 89 -4.38 -3.38 -14.52
CA LYS A 89 -5.21 -2.16 -14.68
C LYS A 89 -6.49 -2.24 -13.85
N GLY A 90 -7.13 -3.42 -13.84
CA GLY A 90 -8.45 -3.71 -13.29
C GLY A 90 -8.51 -3.92 -11.78
N GLY A 91 -7.37 -4.10 -11.10
CA GLY A 91 -7.27 -4.08 -9.63
C GLY A 91 -7.71 -2.76 -8.97
N THR A 92 -8.16 -1.78 -9.76
CA THR A 92 -8.68 -0.49 -9.30
C THR A 92 -10.14 -0.21 -9.69
N GLN A 93 -10.85 -1.10 -10.39
CA GLN A 93 -12.25 -0.84 -10.77
C GLN A 93 -13.10 -2.11 -10.91
N GLY A 94 -13.71 -2.50 -9.78
CA GLY A 94 -14.82 -3.43 -9.68
C GLY A 94 -15.42 -3.36 -8.27
N ASN A 95 -16.60 -2.74 -8.15
CA ASN A 95 -17.36 -2.55 -6.90
C ASN A 95 -17.42 -3.81 -6.01
N ALA A 96 -17.03 -3.69 -4.75
CA ALA A 96 -17.67 -4.33 -3.62
C ALA A 96 -17.29 -3.63 -2.31
N GLU A 97 -18.30 -3.10 -1.61
CA GLU A 97 -18.29 -3.09 -0.15
C GLU A 97 -17.94 -4.50 0.35
N GLY A 98 -16.96 -4.62 1.24
CA GLY A 98 -16.63 -5.91 1.84
C GLY A 98 -15.14 -6.06 2.09
N THR A 99 -14.75 -5.66 3.29
CA THR A 99 -13.66 -6.24 4.10
C THR A 99 -12.31 -6.47 3.39
N GLU A 100 -11.37 -5.58 3.69
CA GLU A 100 -9.94 -5.84 3.60
C GLU A 100 -9.61 -7.06 4.48
N GLU A 101 -9.59 -8.25 3.89
CA GLU A 101 -8.89 -9.41 4.43
C GLU A 101 -7.46 -9.40 3.85
N GLU A 102 -6.60 -8.63 4.51
CA GLU A 102 -5.16 -8.79 4.42
C GLU A 102 -4.78 -10.12 5.09
N GLU A 103 -4.67 -11.20 4.32
CA GLU A 103 -4.07 -12.45 4.81
C GLU A 103 -2.59 -12.50 4.40
N GLY A 104 -1.70 -12.29 5.36
CA GLY A 104 -0.26 -12.56 5.18
C GLY A 104 0.71 -11.80 6.10
N GLU A 105 0.24 -10.86 6.92
CA GLU A 105 1.02 -10.27 8.01
C GLU A 105 0.29 -10.64 9.31
N GLU A 106 1.00 -10.94 10.39
CA GLU A 106 0.35 -11.00 11.71
C GLU A 106 -0.21 -9.59 11.97
N THR A 107 -1.45 -9.34 11.55
CA THR A 107 -2.09 -8.04 11.66
C THR A 107 -2.31 -7.80 13.14
N LEU A 108 -1.44 -6.95 13.71
CA LEU A 108 -1.64 -6.45 15.05
C LEU A 108 -3.07 -5.89 15.14
N PRO A 109 -3.78 -6.13 16.25
CA PRO A 109 -5.15 -5.65 16.39
C PRO A 109 -5.20 -4.14 16.10
N PRO A 110 -6.25 -3.66 15.41
CA PRO A 110 -6.32 -2.26 14.99
C PRO A 110 -6.26 -1.33 16.20
N ILE A 111 -5.45 -0.29 16.09
CA ILE A 111 -5.35 0.74 17.11
C ILE A 111 -6.55 1.69 16.93
N VAL A 112 -7.45 1.70 17.91
CA VAL A 112 -8.66 2.53 17.90
C VAL A 112 -8.59 3.62 18.97
N TRP A 113 -9.09 4.81 18.65
CA TRP A 113 -9.23 5.88 19.63
C TRP A 113 -10.50 5.69 20.46
N THR A 114 -10.32 5.48 21.76
CA THR A 114 -11.43 5.29 22.72
C THR A 114 -11.78 6.56 23.51
N GLY A 115 -11.00 7.63 23.34
CA GLY A 115 -11.26 8.93 23.97
C GLY A 115 -12.37 9.72 23.27
N LYS A 116 -12.73 10.88 23.83
CA LYS A 116 -13.70 11.79 23.19
C LYS A 116 -13.08 12.41 21.93
N VAL A 117 -13.91 12.68 20.91
CA VAL A 117 -13.49 13.40 19.68
C VAL A 117 -12.82 14.73 20.02
N ILE A 118 -13.38 15.47 20.97
CA ILE A 118 -12.82 16.77 21.39
C ILE A 118 -11.41 16.66 21.99
N HIS A 119 -11.08 15.54 22.64
CA HIS A 119 -9.73 15.29 23.17
C HIS A 119 -8.73 15.05 22.03
N LEU A 120 -9.11 14.21 21.05
CA LEU A 120 -8.29 13.99 19.86
C LEU A 120 -8.08 15.29 19.08
N MET A 121 -9.14 16.09 18.91
CA MET A 121 -9.04 17.38 18.24
C MET A 121 -8.14 18.36 18.98
N GLU A 122 -8.16 18.37 20.31
CA GLU A 122 -7.25 19.20 21.10
C GLU A 122 -5.77 18.84 20.86
N PHE A 123 -5.45 17.53 20.84
CA PHE A 123 -4.12 17.05 20.46
C PHE A 123 -3.72 17.46 19.02
N ILE A 124 -4.64 17.28 18.06
CA ILE A 124 -4.41 17.63 16.65
C ILE A 124 -4.14 19.13 16.51
N TYR A 125 -4.97 19.99 17.10
CA TYR A 125 -4.79 21.44 17.04
C TYR A 125 -3.51 21.89 17.73
N GLY A 126 -3.14 21.29 18.87
CA GLY A 126 -1.87 21.57 19.54
C GLY A 126 -0.68 21.26 18.63
N SER A 127 -0.68 20.08 18.00
CA SER A 127 0.37 19.63 17.09
C SER A 127 0.44 20.45 15.79
N ASP A 128 -0.71 20.82 15.23
CA ASP A 128 -0.80 21.68 14.04
C ASP A 128 -0.30 23.11 14.31
N THR A 129 -0.62 23.65 15.50
CA THR A 129 -0.13 24.98 15.93
C THR A 129 1.40 25.01 15.99
N LEU A 130 2.02 23.89 16.39
CA LEU A 130 3.48 23.72 16.38
C LEU A 130 4.06 23.38 14.99
N LYS A 131 3.21 23.23 13.96
CA LYS A 131 3.60 22.88 12.59
C LYS A 131 4.27 21.51 12.46
N ASN A 132 3.93 20.58 13.36
CA ASN A 132 4.50 19.24 13.38
C ASN A 132 4.07 18.37 12.18
N PHE A 133 3.01 18.75 11.47
CA PHE A 133 2.51 18.00 10.32
C PHE A 133 3.00 18.62 9.02
N ASN A 134 3.72 17.84 8.21
CA ASN A 134 4.18 18.18 6.86
C ASN A 134 4.82 19.58 6.77
N ASP A 135 5.70 19.92 7.71
CA ASP A 135 6.33 21.25 7.83
C ASP A 135 5.31 22.41 7.86
N GLY A 136 4.13 22.17 8.40
CA GLY A 136 3.05 23.15 8.47
C GLY A 136 2.28 23.38 7.18
N LYS A 137 2.47 22.55 6.15
CA LYS A 137 1.87 22.70 4.81
C LYS A 137 0.54 21.97 4.63
N VAL A 138 0.04 21.33 5.68
CA VAL A 138 -1.23 20.60 5.66
C VAL A 138 -2.32 21.40 6.36
N THR A 139 -3.58 21.19 5.97
CA THR A 139 -4.72 21.80 6.63
C THR A 139 -5.22 20.94 7.79
N ILE A 140 -5.83 21.58 8.80
CA ILE A 140 -6.47 20.87 9.92
C ILE A 140 -7.49 19.83 9.44
N LYS A 141 -8.23 20.09 8.35
CA LYS A 141 -9.23 19.16 7.84
C LYS A 141 -8.59 17.87 7.30
N GLU A 142 -7.48 18.00 6.59
CA GLU A 142 -6.73 16.84 6.08
C GLU A 142 -6.14 16.02 7.23
N VAL A 143 -5.54 16.68 8.23
CA VAL A 143 -5.02 16.00 9.42
C VAL A 143 -6.14 15.29 10.19
N ALA A 144 -7.26 15.97 10.43
CA ALA A 144 -8.40 15.38 11.12
C ALA A 144 -8.98 14.17 10.38
N ALA A 145 -9.14 14.25 9.05
CA ALA A 145 -9.60 13.12 8.25
C ALA A 145 -8.62 11.95 8.32
N HIS A 146 -7.31 12.22 8.25
CA HIS A 146 -6.28 11.19 8.35
C HIS A 146 -6.29 10.49 9.71
N PHE A 147 -6.26 11.23 10.82
CA PHE A 147 -6.33 10.67 12.18
C PHE A 147 -7.66 9.96 12.44
N GLY A 148 -8.77 10.47 11.91
CA GLY A 148 -10.08 9.84 12.03
C GLY A 148 -10.12 8.46 11.38
N LYS A 149 -9.60 8.34 10.15
CA LYS A 149 -9.45 7.05 9.47
C LYS A 149 -8.48 6.12 10.23
N MET A 150 -7.30 6.63 10.56
CA MET A 150 -6.23 5.85 11.21
C MET A 150 -6.65 5.27 12.56
N LEU A 151 -7.43 6.02 13.34
CA LEU A 151 -7.83 5.65 14.69
C LEU A 151 -9.28 5.15 14.79
N GLY A 152 -9.96 4.92 13.66
CA GLY A 152 -11.33 4.41 13.65
C GLY A 152 -12.35 5.31 14.35
N ILE A 153 -12.20 6.63 14.27
CA ILE A 153 -13.11 7.60 14.90
C ILE A 153 -13.60 8.66 13.92
N GLU A 154 -14.91 8.94 13.95
CA GLU A 154 -15.52 9.94 13.08
C GLU A 154 -15.35 11.36 13.66
N ILE A 155 -14.73 12.25 12.86
CA ILE A 155 -14.56 13.67 13.20
C ILE A 155 -15.41 14.51 12.25
N LYS A 156 -16.67 14.77 12.65
CA LYS A 156 -17.65 15.48 11.82
C LYS A 156 -17.35 16.97 11.64
N ASP A 157 -16.94 17.63 12.72
CA ASP A 157 -16.74 19.08 12.74
C ASP A 157 -15.46 19.47 13.50
N PRO A 158 -14.30 19.43 12.81
CA PRO A 158 -13.03 19.88 13.38
C PRO A 158 -13.08 21.35 13.86
N SER A 159 -13.72 22.22 13.09
CA SER A 159 -13.78 23.66 13.39
C SER A 159 -14.64 23.97 14.61
N GLY A 160 -15.82 23.35 14.74
CA GLY A 160 -16.67 23.48 15.91
C GLY A 160 -16.01 22.92 17.17
N CYS A 161 -15.21 21.85 17.05
CA CYS A 161 -14.38 21.39 18.18
C CYS A 161 -13.44 22.49 18.68
N TYR A 162 -12.81 23.27 17.78
CA TYR A 162 -11.96 24.39 18.18
C TYR A 162 -12.72 25.54 18.84
N VAL A 163 -13.92 25.87 18.34
CA VAL A 163 -14.80 26.85 18.99
C VAL A 163 -15.15 26.38 20.40
N ASN A 164 -15.58 25.12 20.56
CA ASN A 164 -15.90 24.53 21.85
C ASN A 164 -14.71 24.57 22.82
N MET A 165 -13.48 24.33 22.34
CA MET A 165 -12.26 24.47 23.16
C MET A 165 -12.06 25.90 23.64
N ARG A 166 -12.23 26.88 22.74
CA ARG A 166 -12.04 28.30 23.05
C ARG A 166 -13.06 28.84 24.06
N GLU A 167 -14.27 28.29 24.07
CA GLU A 167 -15.40 28.72 24.90
C GLU A 167 -15.49 28.00 26.27
N ARG A 168 -14.58 27.05 26.56
CA ARG A 168 -14.57 26.38 27.87
C ARG A 168 -14.38 27.40 29.00
N VAL A 169 -15.26 27.35 30.00
CA VAL A 169 -15.20 28.16 31.25
C VAL A 169 -14.36 27.47 32.35
N GLN A 170 -13.66 26.40 32.00
CA GLN A 170 -12.77 25.70 32.93
C GLN A 170 -11.51 26.53 33.20
N GLU A 171 -10.77 26.16 34.25
CA GLU A 171 -9.49 26.79 34.60
C GLU A 171 -8.48 26.74 33.43
N SER A 172 -8.53 25.68 32.63
CA SER A 172 -7.77 25.56 31.38
C SER A 172 -8.69 25.32 30.18
N ARG A 173 -8.40 26.01 29.07
CA ARG A 173 -9.04 25.75 27.77
C ARG A 173 -8.45 24.51 27.08
N THR A 174 -7.25 24.08 27.49
CA THR A 174 -6.49 22.94 26.98
C THR A 174 -6.41 21.81 28.02
N THR A 175 -7.55 21.52 28.66
CA THR A 175 -7.67 20.54 29.74
C THR A 175 -7.13 19.15 29.39
N TYR A 176 -7.30 18.69 28.14
CA TYR A 176 -6.84 17.36 27.75
C TYR A 176 -5.33 17.32 27.60
N ILE A 177 -4.71 18.35 26.99
CA ILE A 177 -3.25 18.45 26.90
C ILE A 177 -2.62 18.55 28.30
N ASP A 178 -3.21 19.33 29.21
CA ASP A 178 -2.75 19.40 30.60
C ASP A 178 -2.81 18.02 31.28
N SER A 179 -3.93 17.30 31.10
CA SER A 179 -4.09 15.95 31.64
C SER A 179 -3.09 14.96 31.03
N MET A 180 -2.78 15.06 29.74
CA MET A 180 -1.77 14.23 29.08
C MET A 180 -0.36 14.51 29.63
N ARG A 181 -0.01 15.78 29.82
CA ARG A 181 1.26 16.18 30.42
C ARG A 181 1.40 15.58 31.82
N ASP A 182 0.41 15.79 32.67
CA ASP A 182 0.47 15.38 34.07
C ASP A 182 0.53 13.84 34.19
N ALA A 183 -0.25 13.11 33.39
CA ALA A 183 -0.21 11.65 33.35
C ALA A 183 1.15 11.10 32.85
N LEU A 184 1.77 11.77 31.88
CA LEU A 184 3.09 11.37 31.38
C LEU A 184 4.19 11.61 32.41
N LEU A 185 4.18 12.76 33.09
CA LEU A 185 5.11 13.07 34.18
C LEU A 185 4.98 12.07 35.32
N GLU A 186 3.76 11.76 35.76
CA GLU A 186 3.53 10.76 36.82
C GLU A 186 4.07 9.38 36.42
N ARG A 187 3.94 8.99 35.15
CA ARG A 187 4.52 7.73 34.65
C ARG A 187 6.05 7.75 34.73
N MET A 188 6.69 8.85 34.33
CA MET A 188 8.14 9.01 34.41
C MET A 188 8.63 8.89 35.85
N ASP A 189 8.01 9.62 36.79
CA ASP A 189 8.37 9.59 38.20
C ASP A 189 8.27 8.17 38.79
N LYS A 190 7.19 7.44 38.46
CA LYS A 190 6.99 6.04 38.88
C LYS A 190 8.07 5.11 38.34
N ASP A 191 8.52 5.31 37.11
CA ASP A 191 9.53 4.46 36.49
C ASP A 191 10.93 4.79 37.04
N ASP A 192 11.24 6.06 37.30
CA ASP A 192 12.47 6.50 37.96
C ASP A 192 12.56 5.98 39.40
N GLU A 193 11.47 6.03 40.16
CA GLU A 193 11.41 5.44 41.51
C GLU A 193 11.70 3.93 41.49
N LYS A 194 11.12 3.17 40.55
CA LYS A 194 11.40 1.73 40.41
C LYS A 194 12.87 1.48 40.10
N LEU A 195 13.48 2.29 39.23
CA LEU A 195 14.89 2.18 38.89
C LEU A 195 15.79 2.48 40.10
N TYR A 196 15.47 3.51 40.89
CA TYR A 196 16.19 3.82 42.12
C TYR A 196 16.10 2.66 43.13
N ARG A 197 14.91 2.08 43.33
CA ARG A 197 14.71 0.92 44.22
C ARG A 197 15.44 -0.33 43.76
N ARG A 198 15.65 -0.54 42.45
CA ARG A 198 16.40 -1.68 41.90
C ARG A 198 17.92 -1.55 42.04
N LYS A 199 18.43 -0.32 42.19
CA LYS A 199 19.87 -0.02 42.33
C LYS A 199 20.35 0.01 43.78
N LYS A 200 19.43 -0.10 44.75
CA LYS A 200 19.71 -0.18 46.19
C LYS A 200 19.71 -1.64 46.63
#